data_AF-A0A346YKU5-F1
#
_entry.id   AF-A0A346YKU5-F1
#
_cell.length_a   1.000
_cell.length_b   1.000
_cell.length_c   1.000
_cell.angle_alpha   90.00
_cell.angle_beta   90.00
_cell.angle_gamma   90.00
#
_symmetry.space_group_name_H-M   'P 1'
#
loop_
_entity.id
_entity.type
_entity.pdbx_description
1 polymer ?
#
loop_
_entity_poly.entity_id
_entity_poly.type
_entity_poly.pdbx_seq_one_letter_code
_entity_poly.pdbx_strand_id
1 'polypeptide(L)'
;MNTVEILKAARELIADEKNWLQGSLYDRRNGEDCYCAVGALDVVTEMDGDALDRAIEAIQELLGAGNSIVNFNDTHAHSQVIDLFDSAIARAESEAA
;
A
#
# COMPACT_ATOMS: atom_id res chain seq x y z
N MET A 1 0.31 -0.96 -15.32
CA MET A 1 0.94 -1.99 -14.47
C MET A 1 -0.09 -3.01 -14.04
N ASN A 2 0.32 -4.26 -13.83
CA ASN A 2 -0.54 -5.26 -13.20
C ASN A 2 -0.55 -5.09 -11.66
N THR A 3 -1.43 -5.81 -10.97
CA THR A 3 -1.58 -5.71 -9.50
C THR A 3 -0.28 -6.02 -8.75
N VAL A 4 0.49 -7.03 -9.16
CA VAL A 4 1.76 -7.40 -8.51
C VAL A 4 2.78 -6.26 -8.64
N GLU A 5 2.90 -5.65 -9.81
CA GLU A 5 3.80 -4.51 -10.05
C GLU A 5 3.40 -3.30 -9.21
N ILE A 6 2.10 -3.01 -9.09
CA ILE A 6 1.59 -1.90 -8.28
C ILE A 6 1.92 -2.12 -6.80
N LEU A 7 1.60 -3.30 -6.26
CA LEU A 7 1.85 -3.63 -4.86
C LEU A 7 3.34 -3.56 -4.52
N LYS A 8 4.21 -4.09 -5.40
CA LYS A 8 5.67 -4.02 -5.21
C LYS A 8 6.19 -2.59 -5.21
N ALA A 9 5.77 -1.78 -6.18
CA ALA A 9 6.22 -0.39 -6.27
C ALA A 9 5.73 0.44 -5.07
N ALA A 10 4.49 0.26 -4.64
CA ALA A 10 3.95 0.96 -3.46
C ALA A 10 4.66 0.53 -2.17
N ARG A 11 4.88 -0.79 -2.00
CA ARG A 11 5.67 -1.34 -0.88
C ARG A 11 7.08 -0.76 -0.84
N GLU A 12 7.72 -0.57 -1.98
CA GLU A 12 9.06 0.02 -2.07
C GLU A 12 9.06 1.50 -1.68
N LEU A 13 8.06 2.29 -2.10
CA LEU A 13 7.94 3.71 -1.73
C LEU A 13 7.92 3.91 -0.21
N ILE A 14 7.25 3.01 0.50
CA ILE A 14 7.16 3.05 1.96
C ILE A 14 8.11 2.05 2.65
N ALA A 15 9.09 1.46 1.97
CA ALA A 15 9.95 0.42 2.58
C ALA A 15 10.81 0.96 3.73
N ASP A 16 11.24 2.22 3.64
CA ASP A 16 11.87 2.94 4.74
C ASP A 16 10.78 3.62 5.58
N GLU A 17 10.79 3.37 6.90
CA GLU A 17 9.83 3.95 7.84
C GLU A 17 9.80 5.49 7.78
N LYS A 18 10.91 6.13 7.39
CA LYS A 18 10.96 7.60 7.22
C LYS A 18 10.09 8.10 6.06
N ASN A 19 9.85 7.27 5.04
CA ASN A 19 8.99 7.57 3.89
C ASN A 19 7.53 7.17 4.14
N TRP A 20 7.24 6.64 5.32
CA TRP A 20 5.90 6.22 5.70
C TRP A 20 5.25 7.21 6.68
N LEU A 21 3.93 7.33 6.62
CA LEU A 21 3.18 8.12 7.58
C LEU A 21 1.77 7.59 7.84
N GLN A 22 1.21 8.07 8.95
CA GLN A 22 -0.15 7.82 9.39
C GLN A 22 -0.98 9.11 9.34
N GLY A 23 -2.29 8.96 9.14
CA GLY A 23 -3.28 10.03 9.23
C GLY A 23 -3.31 11.02 8.05
N SER A 24 -2.56 10.77 6.98
CA SER A 24 -2.57 11.58 5.76
C SER A 24 -2.24 10.71 4.54
N LEU A 25 -2.61 11.14 3.33
CA LEU A 25 -2.22 10.43 2.11
C LEU A 25 -0.76 10.70 1.74
N TYR A 26 -0.32 11.94 1.95
CA TYR A 26 0.98 12.46 1.57
C TYR A 26 1.41 13.56 2.55
N ASP A 27 2.71 13.63 2.80
CA ASP A 27 3.39 14.75 3.46
C ASP A 27 4.82 14.83 2.94
N ARG A 28 5.47 15.98 3.13
CA ARG A 28 6.89 16.16 2.81
C ARG A 28 7.67 16.47 4.06
N ARG A 29 8.50 15.52 4.51
CA ARG A 29 9.26 15.62 5.77
C ARG A 29 10.75 15.66 5.47
N ASN A 30 11.42 16.70 5.97
CA ASN A 30 12.86 16.89 5.75
C ASN A 30 13.29 16.85 4.26
N GLY A 31 12.39 17.25 3.36
CA GLY A 31 12.64 17.24 1.91
C GLY A 31 12.33 15.92 1.21
N GLU A 32 12.00 14.86 1.95
CA GLU A 32 11.61 13.54 1.44
C GLU A 32 10.09 13.42 1.38
N ASP A 33 9.60 12.72 0.36
CA ASP A 33 8.18 12.44 0.20
C ASP A 33 7.79 11.24 1.07
N CYS A 34 6.71 11.41 1.83
CA CYS A 34 6.21 10.41 2.75
C CYS A 34 4.74 10.09 2.43
N TYR A 35 4.37 8.81 2.49
CA TYR A 35 3.03 8.34 2.11
C TYR A 35 2.47 7.38 3.14
N CYS A 36 1.14 7.35 3.27
CA CYS A 36 0.48 6.18 3.85
C CYS A 36 0.38 5.06 2.81
N ALA A 37 -0.09 3.89 3.23
CA ALA A 37 -0.30 2.75 2.34
C ALA A 37 -1.16 3.09 1.10
N VAL A 38 -2.25 3.84 1.26
CA VAL A 38 -3.10 4.25 0.12
C VAL A 38 -2.45 5.33 -0.74
N GLY A 39 -1.77 6.30 -0.14
CA GLY A 39 -1.05 7.33 -0.90
C GLY A 39 0.07 6.75 -1.75
N ALA A 40 0.76 5.72 -1.26
CA ALA A 40 1.77 5.00 -2.02
C ALA A 40 1.15 4.29 -3.25
N LEU A 41 -0.02 3.67 -3.09
CA LEU A 41 -0.75 3.07 -4.21
C LEU A 41 -1.20 4.13 -5.22
N ASP A 42 -1.81 5.22 -4.77
CA ASP A 42 -2.32 6.30 -5.63
C ASP A 42 -1.23 6.98 -6.48
N VAL A 43 -0.05 7.20 -5.88
CA VAL A 43 1.12 7.73 -6.61
C VAL A 43 1.61 6.75 -7.67
N VAL A 44 1.69 5.45 -7.33
CA VAL A 44 2.19 4.42 -8.24
C VAL A 44 1.24 4.17 -9.41
N THR A 45 -0.07 4.31 -9.19
CA THR A 45 -1.07 4.14 -10.25
C THR A 45 -1.25 5.41 -11.08
N GLU A 46 -0.55 6.51 -10.77
CA GLU A 46 -0.66 7.79 -11.47
C GLU A 46 -2.12 8.26 -11.59
N MET A 47 -2.92 8.07 -10.53
CA MET A 47 -4.36 8.36 -10.47
C MET A 47 -5.24 7.52 -11.43
N ASP A 48 -4.73 6.40 -11.96
CA ASP A 48 -5.56 5.37 -12.60
C ASP A 48 -6.44 4.70 -11.54
N GLY A 49 -7.72 5.11 -11.49
CA GLY A 49 -8.69 4.63 -10.52
C GLY A 49 -8.94 3.12 -10.60
N ASP A 50 -8.99 2.55 -11.81
CA ASP A 50 -9.22 1.11 -11.97
C ASP A 50 -8.01 0.30 -11.47
N ALA A 51 -6.80 0.81 -11.69
CA ALA A 51 -5.59 0.20 -11.17
C ALA A 51 -5.48 0.32 -9.64
N LEU A 52 -5.86 1.48 -9.09
CA LEU A 52 -5.90 1.73 -7.66
C LEU A 52 -6.90 0.79 -6.96
N ASP A 53 -8.12 0.70 -7.48
CA ASP A 53 -9.17 -0.14 -6.93
C ASP A 53 -8.75 -1.61 -6.87
N ARG A 54 -8.18 -2.15 -7.96
CA ARG A 54 -7.66 -3.54 -7.97
C ARG A 54 -6.57 -3.78 -6.93
N ALA A 55 -5.68 -2.81 -6.71
CA ALA A 55 -4.60 -2.95 -5.74
C ALA A 55 -5.12 -2.85 -4.30
N ILE A 56 -6.08 -1.96 -4.04
CA ILE A 56 -6.78 -1.87 -2.76
C ILE A 56 -7.54 -3.16 -2.48
N GLU A 57 -8.27 -3.70 -3.46
CA GLU A 57 -9.01 -4.96 -3.34
C GLU A 57 -8.09 -6.12 -2.96
N ALA A 58 -6.93 -6.26 -3.60
CA ALA A 58 -5.96 -7.32 -3.29
C ALA A 58 -5.50 -7.29 -1.83
N ILE A 59 -5.34 -6.10 -1.23
CA ILE A 59 -5.00 -5.96 0.19
C ILE A 59 -6.25 -6.18 1.06
N GLN A 60 -7.41 -5.69 0.63
CA GLN A 60 -8.67 -5.78 1.37
C GLN A 60 -9.10 -7.22 1.62
N GLU A 61 -8.82 -8.13 0.69
CA GLU A 61 -9.08 -9.58 0.84
C GLU A 61 -8.34 -10.20 2.05
N LEU A 62 -7.18 -9.66 2.44
CA LEU A 62 -6.42 -10.12 3.60
C LEU A 62 -6.95 -9.56 4.93
N LEU A 63 -7.50 -8.34 4.90
CA LEU A 63 -7.97 -7.64 6.09
C LEU A 63 -9.35 -8.10 6.57
N GLY A 64 -10.12 -8.74 5.67
CA GLY A 64 -11.48 -9.18 5.93
C GLY A 64 -12.49 -8.03 6.03
N ALA A 65 -13.76 -8.39 6.21
CA ALA A 65 -14.85 -7.42 6.26
C ALA A 65 -14.76 -6.51 7.51
N GLY A 66 -14.95 -5.21 7.32
CA GLY A 66 -14.98 -4.22 8.41
C GLY A 66 -13.63 -3.57 8.74
N ASN A 67 -12.54 -4.04 8.14
CA ASN A 67 -11.25 -3.35 8.16
C ASN A 67 -11.01 -2.62 6.84
N SER A 68 -10.12 -1.64 6.84
CA SER A 68 -9.64 -0.98 5.63
C SER A 68 -8.13 -0.81 5.71
N ILE A 69 -7.48 -0.73 4.55
CA ILE A 69 -6.05 -0.45 4.45
C ILE A 69 -5.67 0.88 5.13
N VAL A 70 -6.53 1.90 5.07
CA VAL A 70 -6.33 3.20 5.75
C VAL A 70 -6.31 3.00 7.27
N ASN A 71 -7.32 2.31 7.81
CA ASN A 71 -7.39 2.07 9.26
C ASN A 71 -6.24 1.19 9.74
N PHE A 72 -5.88 0.15 8.98
CA PHE A 72 -4.75 -0.71 9.31
C PHE A 72 -3.45 0.11 9.35
N ASN A 73 -3.19 0.93 8.33
CA ASN A 73 -2.05 1.84 8.27
C ASN A 73 -1.95 2.73 9.53
N ASP A 74 -3.06 3.35 9.92
CA ASP A 74 -3.06 4.35 10.99
C ASP A 74 -3.06 3.76 12.40
N THR A 75 -3.27 2.45 12.55
CA THR A 75 -3.38 1.78 13.86
C THR A 75 -2.30 0.72 14.11
N HIS A 76 -1.47 0.40 13.11
CA HIS A 76 -0.42 -0.61 13.19
C HIS A 76 0.97 0.00 12.99
N ALA A 77 2.00 -0.73 13.42
CA ALA A 77 3.37 -0.33 13.17
C ALA A 77 3.72 -0.45 11.68
N HIS A 78 4.68 0.35 11.23
CA HIS A 78 5.19 0.32 9.86
C HIS A 78 5.52 -1.09 9.35
N SER A 79 6.26 -1.86 10.15
CA SER A 79 6.61 -3.26 9.82
C SER A 79 5.39 -4.14 9.53
N GLN A 80 4.29 -3.95 10.25
CA GLN A 80 3.05 -4.72 10.01
C GLN A 80 2.37 -4.30 8.71
N VAL A 81 2.47 -3.02 8.33
CA VAL A 81 2.01 -2.53 7.02
C VAL A 81 2.86 -3.15 5.90
N ILE A 82 4.18 -3.23 6.08
CA ILE A 82 5.07 -3.92 5.14
C ILE A 82 4.71 -5.39 5.02
N ASP A 83 4.49 -6.10 6.13
CA ASP A 83 4.08 -7.51 6.12
C ASP A 83 2.74 -7.73 5.39
N LEU A 84 1.81 -6.76 5.50
CA LEU A 84 0.54 -6.77 4.76
C LEU A 84 0.77 -6.66 3.25
N PHE A 85 1.64 -5.74 2.81
CA PHE A 85 2.01 -5.63 1.39
C PHE A 85 2.70 -6.91 0.90
N ASP A 86 3.65 -7.44 1.65
CA ASP A 86 4.38 -8.66 1.29
C ASP A 86 3.42 -9.87 1.18
N SER A 87 2.41 -9.94 2.06
CA SER A 87 1.33 -10.95 1.97
C SER A 87 0.44 -10.78 0.74
N ALA A 88 0.08 -9.54 0.39
CA ALA A 88 -0.74 -9.24 -0.79
C ALA A 88 0.02 -9.55 -2.08
N ILE A 89 1.32 -9.24 -2.13
CA ILE A 89 2.20 -9.57 -3.25
C ILE A 89 2.27 -11.09 -3.44
N ALA A 90 2.53 -11.85 -2.37
CA ALA A 90 2.63 -13.31 -2.44
C ALA A 90 1.33 -13.97 -2.91
N ARG A 91 0.18 -13.48 -2.45
CA ARG A 91 -1.15 -13.92 -2.91
C ARG A 91 -1.34 -13.63 -4.39
N ALA A 92 -1.12 -12.39 -4.82
CA ALA A 92 -1.31 -11.97 -6.20
C ALA A 92 -0.36 -12.70 -7.18
N GLU A 93 0.89 -12.98 -6.77
CA GLU A 93 1.82 -13.80 -7.54
C GLU A 93 1.35 -15.25 -7.69
N SER A 94 0.73 -15.82 -6.65
CA SER A 94 0.23 -17.19 -6.68
C SER A 94 -1.00 -17.36 -7.57
N GLU A 95 -1.82 -16.30 -7.71
CA GLU A 95 -3.02 -16.31 -8.56
C GLU A 95 -2.71 -16.03 -10.04
N ALA A 96 -1.55 -15.42 -10.32
CA ALA A 96 -1.09 -15.14 -11.67
C ALA A 96 -0.29 -16.30 -12.32
N ALA A 97 0.00 -17.36 -11.56
CA ALA A 97 0.74 -18.55 -11.99
C ALA A 97 -0.18 -19.62 -12.61
#